data_AF-A0A836YGE7-F1
#
_entry.id   AF-A0A836YGE7-F1
#
_cell.length_a   1.000
_cell.length_b   1.000
_cell.length_c   1.000
_cell.angle_alpha   90.00
_cell.angle_beta   90.00
_cell.angle_gamma   90.00
#
_symmetry.space_group_name_H-M   'P 1'
#
loop_
_entity.id
_entity.type
_entity.pdbx_description
1 polymer ?
#
loop_
_entity_poly.entity_id
_entity_poly.type
_entity_poly.pdbx_seq_one_letter_code
_entity_poly.pdbx_strand_id
1 'polypeptide(L)'
;MLRRCWLWYCAPGAAAGGSGARPPLPRKDGSDTRSSEEPGNSGARRRFRIESGYDGSKNYDERGQFFSAFLSLGIMSLGCTFLFVPLYRMYCAPTGRGADPKFYTPEAARQRDEQNKNYPVPKKLLKVRFLSDVGNTMPIAFVPLQKEVEVLVGEPALAFYSAYNRSNRTLLGVSSYTIAPPEVTNYLNKIQCFCFEEQRFKPHELVEMPVFFYIDRDFLNDQMVNWLDEVIVNYTFFNLEKTKDYIFRSNAP
;
A
#
# COMPACT_ATOMS: atom_id res chain seq x y z
N MET A 1 10.59 33.71 -15.14
CA MET A 1 11.78 32.90 -14.80
C MET A 1 11.31 31.48 -14.55
N LEU A 2 11.16 30.67 -15.60
CA LEU A 2 12.14 29.66 -16.03
C LEU A 2 12.52 28.62 -14.96
N ARG A 3 12.07 27.38 -15.22
CA ARG A 3 12.87 26.14 -15.25
C ARG A 3 13.82 25.85 -14.07
N ARG A 4 13.59 24.72 -13.38
CA ARG A 4 14.45 23.50 -13.37
C ARG A 4 14.05 22.60 -12.19
N CYS A 5 13.52 21.41 -12.44
CA CYS A 5 14.19 20.18 -12.90
C CYS A 5 14.93 19.47 -11.77
N TRP A 6 14.32 18.37 -11.32
CA TRP A 6 14.91 17.03 -11.41
C TRP A 6 16.42 16.98 -11.15
N LEU A 7 16.79 16.78 -9.89
CA LEU A 7 18.06 16.17 -9.52
C LEU A 7 17.74 15.00 -8.60
N TRP A 8 17.93 13.79 -9.10
CA TRP A 8 18.23 12.52 -8.42
C TRP A 8 18.64 11.60 -9.60
N TYR A 9 19.86 11.67 -10.11
CA TYR A 9 21.11 11.10 -9.57
C TYR A 9 20.96 9.65 -9.08
N CYS A 10 20.97 8.71 -10.03
CA CYS A 10 21.51 7.37 -9.82
C CYS A 10 22.88 7.31 -10.50
N ALA A 11 23.93 7.15 -9.69
CA ALA A 11 25.28 6.87 -10.14
C ALA A 11 25.46 5.34 -10.33
N PRO A 12 26.24 4.89 -11.33
CA PRO A 12 26.73 3.52 -11.43
C PRO A 12 28.21 3.41 -11.05
N GLY A 13 28.57 2.43 -10.23
CA GLY A 13 29.92 1.85 -10.12
C GLY A 13 29.79 0.35 -10.40
N ALA A 14 30.38 -0.23 -11.44
CA ALA A 14 31.81 -0.46 -11.76
C ALA A 14 32.23 -1.95 -11.53
N ALA A 15 32.60 -2.59 -12.65
CA ALA A 15 33.69 -3.59 -12.84
C ALA A 15 33.46 -5.06 -12.35
N ALA A 16 33.96 -6.15 -12.97
CA ALA A 16 34.81 -6.41 -14.14
C ALA A 16 34.77 -7.92 -14.56
N GLY A 17 35.20 -8.22 -15.80
CA GLY A 17 35.78 -9.51 -16.27
C GLY A 17 34.80 -10.64 -16.63
N GLY A 18 34.94 -11.46 -17.67
CA GLY A 18 35.95 -11.64 -18.71
C GLY A 18 35.64 -12.94 -19.51
N SER A 19 35.99 -12.94 -20.80
CA SER A 19 36.31 -14.09 -21.69
C SER A 19 35.29 -15.24 -21.95
N GLY A 20 34.86 -15.31 -23.22
CA GLY A 20 35.19 -16.46 -24.11
C GLY A 20 34.16 -17.59 -24.28
N ALA A 21 33.61 -17.73 -25.50
CA ALA A 21 33.78 -18.92 -26.37
C ALA A 21 32.70 -18.99 -27.47
N ARG A 22 33.13 -19.48 -28.64
CA ARG A 22 32.47 -19.53 -29.95
C ARG A 22 31.45 -20.70 -30.11
N PRO A 23 30.63 -20.68 -31.17
CA PRO A 23 29.56 -21.66 -31.45
C PRO A 23 30.07 -22.89 -32.24
N PRO A 24 29.19 -23.86 -32.52
CA PRO A 24 29.18 -24.44 -33.87
C PRO A 24 27.78 -24.65 -34.48
N LEU A 25 27.77 -24.59 -35.82
CA LEU A 25 26.71 -24.90 -36.77
C LEU A 25 26.68 -26.42 -37.12
N PRO A 26 26.14 -26.88 -38.27
CA PRO A 26 24.83 -27.53 -38.45
C PRO A 26 25.00 -28.97 -39.03
N ARG A 27 23.91 -29.66 -39.43
CA ARG A 27 23.82 -30.57 -40.61
C ARG A 27 22.51 -31.38 -40.64
N LYS A 28 21.72 -31.28 -41.74
CA LYS A 28 21.55 -32.25 -42.87
C LYS A 28 20.51 -33.35 -42.55
N ASP A 29 19.74 -33.96 -43.45
CA ASP A 29 19.61 -34.07 -44.90
C ASP A 29 18.10 -34.39 -45.16
N GLY A 30 17.49 -34.07 -46.31
CA GLY A 30 17.39 -34.99 -47.47
C GLY A 30 16.05 -35.78 -47.44
N SER A 31 15.11 -35.44 -48.31
CA SER A 31 14.66 -36.27 -49.47
C SER A 31 13.52 -37.23 -49.05
N ASP A 32 12.48 -37.61 -49.82
CA ASP A 32 12.27 -37.73 -51.25
C ASP A 32 10.76 -37.85 -51.56
N THR A 33 10.37 -37.23 -52.69
CA THR A 33 9.50 -37.68 -53.81
C THR A 33 8.22 -38.52 -53.65
N ARG A 34 7.32 -38.29 -54.63
CA ARG A 34 6.54 -39.25 -55.47
C ARG A 34 5.03 -38.91 -55.48
N SER A 35 4.54 -38.11 -56.45
CA SER A 35 4.22 -38.37 -57.88
C SER A 35 2.90 -39.12 -58.12
N SER A 36 2.35 -38.86 -59.31
CA SER A 36 1.23 -39.53 -60.02
C SER A 36 -0.15 -38.87 -59.84
N GLU A 37 -0.96 -38.60 -60.87
CA GLU A 37 -0.81 -38.59 -62.32
C GLU A 37 -2.09 -37.94 -62.90
N GLU A 38 -1.96 -37.37 -64.09
CA GLU A 38 -2.96 -36.76 -65.00
C GLU A 38 -4.03 -37.79 -65.51
N PRO A 39 -5.07 -37.46 -66.34
CA PRO A 39 -5.02 -36.52 -67.49
C PRO A 39 -6.34 -35.79 -67.88
N GLY A 40 -6.28 -34.94 -68.93
CA GLY A 40 -7.48 -34.77 -69.77
C GLY A 40 -7.66 -33.53 -70.65
N ASN A 41 -6.79 -33.36 -71.65
CA ASN A 41 -7.16 -33.07 -73.05
C ASN A 41 -7.43 -31.62 -73.56
N SER A 42 -6.68 -31.34 -74.64
CA SER A 42 -7.01 -30.59 -75.86
C SER A 42 -7.21 -29.06 -75.86
N GLY A 43 -6.20 -28.37 -76.43
CA GLY A 43 -6.45 -27.66 -77.70
C GLY A 43 -6.15 -26.16 -77.76
N ALA A 44 -5.28 -25.82 -78.71
CA ALA A 44 -5.16 -24.54 -79.44
C ALA A 44 -4.13 -23.48 -78.96
N ARG A 45 -3.21 -23.21 -79.90
CA ARG A 45 -2.11 -22.22 -79.91
C ARG A 45 -2.50 -20.81 -79.42
N ARG A 46 -1.56 -20.12 -78.75
CA ARG A 46 -1.04 -18.80 -79.22
C ARG A 46 0.10 -18.24 -78.33
N ARG A 47 1.16 -17.79 -79.05
CA ARG A 47 2.14 -16.72 -78.79
C ARG A 47 2.73 -16.55 -77.38
N PHE A 48 4.03 -16.82 -77.28
CA PHE A 48 4.94 -16.21 -76.32
C PHE A 48 4.99 -14.68 -76.54
N ARG A 49 4.64 -13.90 -75.53
CA ARG A 49 5.19 -12.56 -75.29
C ARG A 49 5.42 -12.41 -73.80
N ILE A 50 6.70 -12.27 -73.45
CA ILE A 50 7.23 -12.17 -72.09
C ILE A 50 6.67 -10.90 -71.43
N GLU A 51 5.97 -11.08 -70.30
CA GLU A 51 5.70 -10.02 -69.35
C GLU A 51 6.92 -9.91 -68.42
N SER A 52 7.60 -8.76 -68.45
CA SER A 52 8.71 -8.46 -67.56
C SER A 52 8.15 -8.19 -66.17
N GLY A 53 8.10 -9.21 -65.32
CA GLY A 53 7.71 -9.10 -63.93
C GLY A 53 8.68 -8.23 -63.13
N TYR A 54 8.12 -7.27 -62.40
CA TYR A 54 8.75 -6.65 -61.23
C TYR A 54 7.84 -6.94 -60.02
N ASP A 55 7.81 -8.21 -59.55
CA ASP A 55 7.19 -8.57 -58.27
C ASP A 55 8.29 -8.75 -57.23
N GLY A 56 8.54 -7.69 -56.47
CA GLY A 56 9.54 -7.61 -55.40
C GLY A 56 9.01 -7.00 -54.11
N SER A 57 7.69 -7.09 -53.84
CA SER A 57 7.05 -6.36 -52.72
C SER A 57 6.21 -7.22 -51.78
N LYS A 58 6.49 -8.52 -51.64
CA LYS A 58 5.72 -9.39 -50.71
C LYS A 58 6.41 -9.75 -49.39
N ASN A 59 7.71 -9.44 -49.24
CA ASN A 59 8.47 -9.85 -48.05
C ASN A 59 8.67 -8.76 -46.97
N TYR A 60 8.21 -7.52 -47.20
CA TYR A 60 8.27 -6.44 -46.19
C TYR A 60 6.97 -6.31 -45.36
N ASP A 61 5.90 -6.96 -45.79
CA ASP A 61 4.56 -6.80 -45.21
C ASP A 61 4.38 -7.61 -43.90
N GLU A 62 4.84 -8.87 -43.85
CA GLU A 62 4.68 -9.71 -42.65
C GLU A 62 5.48 -9.20 -41.44
N ARG A 63 6.73 -8.75 -41.62
CA ARG A 63 7.52 -8.19 -40.50
C ARG A 63 7.00 -6.83 -40.04
N GLY A 64 6.53 -6.00 -40.98
CA GLY A 64 5.93 -4.68 -40.67
C GLY A 64 4.59 -4.78 -39.93
N GLN A 65 3.80 -5.82 -40.24
CA GLN A 65 2.52 -6.08 -39.56
C GLN A 65 2.72 -6.47 -38.08
N PHE A 66 3.72 -7.28 -37.75
CA PHE A 66 4.02 -7.58 -36.35
C PHE A 66 4.48 -6.32 -35.59
N PHE A 67 5.42 -5.55 -36.14
CA PHE A 67 5.90 -4.33 -35.46
C PHE A 67 4.79 -3.27 -35.28
N SER A 68 3.91 -3.09 -36.27
CA SER A 68 2.78 -2.18 -36.16
C SER A 68 1.71 -2.65 -35.17
N ALA A 69 1.47 -3.97 -35.06
CA ALA A 69 0.55 -4.55 -34.08
C ALA A 69 1.06 -4.41 -32.63
N PHE A 70 2.36 -4.61 -32.39
CA PHE A 70 2.93 -4.39 -31.05
C PHE A 70 2.92 -2.90 -30.66
N LEU A 71 3.15 -2.00 -31.61
CA LEU A 71 3.09 -0.56 -31.37
C LEU A 71 1.66 -0.10 -31.01
N SER A 72 0.64 -0.58 -31.72
CA SER A 72 -0.75 -0.23 -31.43
C SER A 72 -1.22 -0.76 -30.07
N LEU A 73 -0.83 -1.99 -29.72
CA LEU A 73 -1.11 -2.57 -28.40
C LEU A 73 -0.41 -1.80 -27.28
N GLY A 74 0.83 -1.38 -27.50
CA GLY A 74 1.58 -0.55 -26.55
C GLY A 74 0.91 0.79 -26.28
N ILE A 75 0.47 1.50 -27.32
CA ILE A 75 -0.24 2.78 -27.18
C ILE A 75 -1.57 2.60 -26.46
N MET A 76 -2.32 1.54 -26.76
CA MET A 76 -3.60 1.24 -26.11
C MET A 76 -3.42 0.92 -24.61
N SER A 77 -2.39 0.15 -24.26
CA SER A 77 -2.06 -0.16 -22.86
C SER A 77 -1.68 1.10 -22.05
N LEU A 78 -0.88 1.98 -22.65
CA LEU A 78 -0.53 3.27 -22.05
C LEU A 78 -1.74 4.19 -21.90
N GLY A 79 -2.65 4.20 -22.88
CA GLY A 79 -3.92 4.90 -22.79
C GLY A 79 -4.79 4.40 -21.63
N CYS A 80 -4.97 3.08 -21.52
CA CYS A 80 -5.77 2.46 -20.46
C CYS A 80 -5.22 2.76 -19.06
N THR A 81 -3.90 2.71 -18.87
CA THR A 81 -3.29 3.00 -17.57
C THR A 81 -3.47 4.47 -17.16
N PHE A 82 -3.36 5.42 -18.10
CA PHE A 82 -3.63 6.83 -17.84
C PHE A 82 -5.11 7.14 -17.57
N LEU A 83 -6.02 6.41 -18.20
CA LEU A 83 -7.48 6.60 -18.07
C LEU A 83 -8.05 5.90 -16.83
N PHE A 84 -7.40 4.85 -16.33
CA PHE A 84 -7.82 4.14 -15.12
C PHE A 84 -7.80 5.04 -13.88
N VAL A 85 -6.83 5.94 -13.78
CA VAL A 85 -6.70 6.87 -12.64
C VAL A 85 -7.95 7.75 -12.50
N PRO A 86 -8.38 8.57 -13.48
CA PRO A 86 -9.59 9.39 -13.35
C PRO A 86 -10.89 8.56 -13.26
N LEU A 87 -10.98 7.39 -13.90
CA LEU A 87 -12.14 6.50 -13.78
C LEU A 87 -12.30 5.99 -12.33
N TYR A 88 -11.20 5.59 -11.70
CA TYR A 88 -11.18 5.18 -10.30
C TYR A 88 -11.63 6.31 -9.37
N ARG A 89 -11.18 7.54 -9.64
CA ARG A 89 -11.60 8.75 -8.90
C ARG A 89 -13.12 8.96 -9.00
N MET A 90 -13.70 8.85 -10.18
CA MET A 90 -15.14 9.06 -10.39
C MET A 90 -16.02 8.02 -9.67
N TYR A 91 -15.56 6.78 -9.56
CA TYR A 91 -16.29 5.71 -8.87
C TYR A 91 -16.06 5.71 -7.35
N CYS A 92 -14.84 6.04 -6.91
CA CYS A 92 -14.47 6.01 -5.48
C CYS A 92 -14.75 7.31 -4.72
N ALA A 93 -14.78 8.47 -5.39
CA ALA A 93 -15.12 9.76 -4.76
C ALA A 93 -16.53 9.77 -4.14
N PRO A 94 -17.61 9.30 -4.82
CA PRO A 94 -18.94 9.30 -4.23
C PRO A 94 -19.13 8.22 -3.15
N THR A 95 -18.34 7.15 -3.17
CA THR A 95 -18.44 6.05 -2.20
C THR A 95 -17.55 6.23 -0.97
N GLY A 96 -16.77 7.31 -0.90
CA GLY A 96 -15.95 7.67 0.27
C GLY A 96 -14.80 6.72 0.59
N ARG A 97 -14.50 5.75 -0.29
CA ARG A 97 -13.52 4.68 -0.05
C ARG A 97 -12.18 4.85 -0.79
N GLY A 98 -12.04 5.90 -1.61
CA GLY A 98 -10.78 6.22 -2.30
C GLY A 98 -10.29 7.61 -1.91
N ALA A 99 -9.14 7.69 -1.27
CA ALA A 99 -8.53 8.96 -0.88
C ALA A 99 -8.06 9.75 -2.11
N ASP A 100 -8.80 10.80 -2.51
CA ASP A 100 -8.28 11.79 -3.46
C ASP A 100 -7.42 12.81 -2.74
N PRO A 101 -6.16 13.04 -3.18
CA PRO A 101 -5.32 14.10 -2.64
C PRO A 101 -5.88 15.51 -2.97
N LYS A 102 -6.93 15.61 -3.80
CA LYS A 102 -7.68 16.87 -4.00
C LYS A 102 -8.67 17.18 -2.86
N PHE A 103 -9.11 16.18 -2.09
CA PHE A 103 -9.85 16.39 -0.84
C PHE A 103 -8.92 16.58 0.37
N TYR A 104 -7.61 16.34 0.17
CA TYR A 104 -6.54 16.63 1.13
C TYR A 104 -5.71 17.84 0.67
N THR A 105 -6.35 18.84 0.04
CA THR A 105 -5.73 20.16 -0.09
C THR A 105 -5.89 20.90 1.23
N PRO A 106 -4.93 21.77 1.61
CA PRO A 106 -5.05 22.59 2.81
C PRO A 106 -6.31 23.47 2.82
N GLU A 107 -6.89 23.73 1.65
CA GLU A 107 -8.15 24.48 1.47
C GLU A 107 -9.38 23.66 1.86
N ALA A 108 -9.46 22.37 1.50
CA ALA A 108 -10.55 21.48 1.90
C ALA A 108 -10.50 21.14 3.40
N ALA A 109 -9.29 21.01 3.96
CA ALA A 109 -9.09 20.91 5.41
C ALA A 109 -9.56 22.19 6.13
N ARG A 110 -9.20 23.37 5.61
CA ARG A 110 -9.67 24.67 6.15
C ARG A 110 -11.19 24.83 6.05
N GLN A 111 -11.82 24.39 4.96
CA GLN A 111 -13.29 24.43 4.85
C GLN A 111 -13.97 23.49 5.85
N ARG A 112 -13.42 22.29 6.10
CA ARG A 112 -13.89 21.43 7.21
C ARG A 112 -13.69 22.09 8.57
N ASP A 113 -12.53 22.72 8.80
CA ASP A 113 -12.23 23.40 10.07
C ASP A 113 -13.14 24.62 10.32
N GLU A 114 -13.45 25.38 9.27
CA GLU A 114 -14.36 26.52 9.30
C GLU A 114 -15.83 26.08 9.46
N GLN A 115 -16.24 25.01 8.78
CA GLN A 115 -17.58 24.42 8.92
C GLN A 115 -17.77 23.80 10.32
N ASN A 116 -16.70 23.23 10.91
CA ASN A 116 -16.68 22.76 12.29
C ASN A 116 -16.79 23.92 13.30
N LYS A 117 -16.32 25.13 12.99
CA LYS A 117 -16.47 26.29 13.90
C LYS A 117 -17.91 26.79 14.02
N ASN A 118 -18.75 26.60 13.00
CA ASN A 118 -20.08 27.21 12.90
C ASN A 118 -21.25 26.28 13.25
N TYR A 119 -21.03 25.00 13.52
CA TYR A 119 -22.10 24.12 14.01
C TYR A 119 -22.29 24.29 15.53
N PRO A 120 -23.52 24.53 16.03
CA PRO A 120 -23.82 24.31 17.44
C PRO A 120 -23.64 22.82 17.71
N VAL A 121 -22.45 22.46 18.18
CA VAL A 121 -22.02 21.08 18.32
C VAL A 121 -22.96 20.39 19.31
N PRO A 122 -23.65 19.30 18.93
CA PRO A 122 -24.30 18.45 19.91
C PRO A 122 -23.21 17.95 20.85
N LYS A 123 -23.21 18.45 22.10
CA LYS A 123 -22.25 18.02 23.11
C LYS A 123 -22.67 16.65 23.60
N LYS A 124 -22.21 15.60 22.93
CA LYS A 124 -22.34 14.23 23.43
C LYS A 124 -21.18 13.95 24.38
N LEU A 125 -21.51 13.51 25.58
CA LEU A 125 -20.55 12.99 26.54
C LEU A 125 -20.29 11.52 26.20
N LEU A 126 -19.04 11.13 26.02
CA LEU A 126 -18.64 9.75 25.74
C LEU A 126 -17.80 9.22 26.90
N LYS A 127 -18.09 8.01 27.36
CA LYS A 127 -17.31 7.32 28.37
C LYS A 127 -16.21 6.53 27.69
N VAL A 128 -14.97 6.87 27.96
CA VAL A 128 -13.80 6.12 27.48
C VAL A 128 -13.28 5.27 28.63
N ARG A 129 -13.33 3.95 28.47
CA ARG A 129 -12.74 2.99 29.41
C ARG A 129 -11.35 2.58 28.95
N PHE A 130 -10.41 2.64 29.88
CA PHE A 130 -9.02 2.28 29.66
C PHE A 130 -8.75 0.92 30.27
N LEU A 131 -8.33 0.00 29.42
CA LEU A 131 -7.86 -1.33 29.83
C LEU A 131 -6.35 -1.43 29.60
N SER A 132 -5.73 -2.30 30.38
CA SER A 132 -4.31 -2.61 30.33
C SER A 132 -4.13 -4.12 30.39
N ASP A 133 -3.33 -4.65 29.47
CA ASP A 133 -2.94 -6.05 29.42
C ASP A 133 -1.43 -6.18 29.19
N VAL A 134 -0.85 -7.30 29.61
CA VAL A 134 0.58 -7.58 29.49
C VAL A 134 0.75 -8.93 28.78
N GLY A 135 1.10 -8.86 27.50
CA GLY A 135 1.44 -10.01 26.66
C GLY A 135 2.79 -10.63 27.01
N ASN A 136 2.97 -11.89 26.63
CA ASN A 136 4.22 -12.67 26.73
C ASN A 136 4.80 -12.81 28.15
N THR A 137 3.99 -12.66 29.21
CA THR A 137 4.38 -12.80 30.62
C THR A 137 5.60 -11.93 30.99
N MET A 138 5.64 -10.69 30.49
CA MET A 138 6.67 -9.73 30.86
C MET A 138 6.51 -9.33 32.34
N PRO A 139 7.58 -9.27 33.14
CA PRO A 139 7.51 -8.91 34.57
C PRO A 139 7.36 -7.39 34.77
N ILE A 140 6.41 -6.78 34.05
CA ILE A 140 6.05 -5.37 34.15
C ILE A 140 4.64 -5.26 34.70
N ALA A 141 4.42 -4.34 35.64
CA ALA A 141 3.08 -3.97 36.08
C ALA A 141 2.63 -2.77 35.26
N PHE A 142 1.68 -2.99 34.36
CA PHE A 142 1.11 -1.95 33.52
C PHE A 142 -0.34 -1.72 33.92
N VAL A 143 -0.66 -0.50 34.35
CA VAL A 143 -1.99 -0.14 34.85
C VAL A 143 -2.38 1.27 34.39
N PRO A 144 -3.64 1.52 34.02
CA PRO A 144 -4.14 2.87 33.82
C PRO A 144 -4.26 3.59 35.16
N LEU A 145 -3.90 4.88 35.22
CA LEU A 145 -4.16 5.71 36.39
C LEU A 145 -5.65 6.09 36.46
N GLN A 146 -6.28 6.31 35.30
CA GLN A 146 -7.71 6.55 35.17
C GLN A 146 -8.36 5.39 34.41
N LYS A 147 -9.25 4.64 35.06
CA LYS A 147 -9.97 3.52 34.40
C LYS A 147 -11.05 4.01 33.44
N GLU A 148 -11.68 5.14 33.77
CA GLU A 148 -12.78 5.70 33.01
C GLU A 148 -12.64 7.22 32.98
N VAL A 149 -12.86 7.83 31.81
CA VAL A 149 -12.88 9.28 31.63
C VAL A 149 -14.08 9.64 30.76
N GLU A 150 -14.84 10.63 31.21
CA GLU A 150 -15.92 11.24 30.42
C GLU A 150 -15.34 12.38 29.60
N VAL A 151 -15.47 12.29 28.27
CA VAL A 151 -14.92 13.27 27.33
C VAL A 151 -16.03 13.78 26.43
N LEU A 152 -15.96 15.06 26.08
CA LEU A 152 -16.84 15.64 25.08
C LEU A 152 -16.31 15.34 23.67
N VAL A 153 -17.21 14.97 22.77
CA VAL A 153 -16.84 14.74 21.37
C VAL A 153 -16.26 16.03 20.77
N GLY A 154 -15.09 15.92 20.13
CA GLY A 154 -14.35 17.04 19.56
C GLY A 154 -13.47 17.81 20.55
N GLU A 155 -13.45 17.44 21.83
CA GLU A 155 -12.52 17.99 22.82
C GLU A 155 -11.34 17.02 23.04
N PRO A 156 -10.10 17.54 23.13
CA PRO A 156 -8.95 16.72 23.44
C PRO A 156 -8.96 16.29 24.91
N ALA A 157 -8.58 15.04 25.15
CA ALA A 157 -8.44 14.46 26.48
C ALA A 157 -7.08 13.80 26.65
N LEU A 158 -6.66 13.73 27.91
CA LEU A 158 -5.40 13.11 28.31
C LEU A 158 -5.68 12.02 29.34
N ALA A 159 -5.11 10.84 29.10
CA ALA A 159 -5.12 9.73 30.03
C ALA A 159 -3.68 9.31 30.34
N PHE A 160 -3.44 8.82 31.55
CA PHE A 160 -2.12 8.40 31.98
C PHE A 160 -2.10 6.90 32.27
N TYR A 161 -1.01 6.27 31.86
CA TYR A 161 -0.68 4.90 32.25
C TYR A 161 0.59 4.88 33.08
N SER A 162 0.64 3.96 34.03
CA SER A 162 1.81 3.67 34.85
C SER A 162 2.39 2.31 34.50
N ALA A 163 3.69 2.28 34.21
CA ALA A 163 4.43 1.06 33.94
C ALA A 163 5.58 0.92 34.95
N TYR A 164 5.59 -0.19 35.69
CA TYR A 164 6.61 -0.49 36.69
C TYR A 164 7.35 -1.79 36.37
N ASN A 165 8.67 -1.72 36.23
CA ASN A 165 9.50 -2.92 36.05
C ASN A 165 9.72 -3.63 37.40
N ARG A 166 9.16 -4.83 37.56
CA ARG A 166 9.33 -5.65 38.78
C ARG A 166 10.62 -6.47 38.79
N SER A 167 11.37 -6.47 37.70
CA SER A 167 12.56 -7.31 37.53
C SER A 167 13.86 -6.54 37.74
N ASN A 168 14.92 -7.29 38.04
CA ASN A 168 16.28 -6.75 38.23
C ASN A 168 17.03 -6.54 36.91
N ARG A 169 16.37 -6.77 35.77
CA ARG A 169 16.95 -6.61 34.44
C ARG A 169 16.27 -5.46 33.70
N THR A 170 17.00 -4.88 32.76
CA THR A 170 16.38 -3.99 31.78
C THR A 170 15.38 -4.80 30.96
N LEU A 171 14.22 -4.21 30.65
CA LEU A 171 13.23 -4.82 29.77
C LEU A 171 13.03 -3.95 28.53
N LEU A 172 12.97 -4.57 27.36
CA LEU A 172 12.55 -3.93 26.12
C LEU A 172 11.13 -4.38 25.76
N GLY A 173 10.22 -3.42 25.61
CA GLY A 173 8.83 -3.70 25.25
C GLY A 173 8.33 -2.79 24.15
N VAL A 174 7.35 -3.27 23.40
CA VAL A 174 6.53 -2.46 22.50
C VAL A 174 5.08 -2.60 22.93
N SER A 175 4.30 -1.54 22.75
CA SER A 175 2.87 -1.60 23.01
C SER A 175 2.07 -1.55 21.73
N SER A 176 0.93 -2.24 21.75
CA SER A 176 -0.12 -2.11 20.75
C SER A 176 -1.43 -1.79 21.45
N TYR A 177 -2.38 -1.27 20.69
CA TYR A 177 -3.71 -0.95 21.20
C TYR A 177 -4.79 -1.56 20.33
N THR A 178 -5.93 -1.82 20.95
CA THR A 178 -7.16 -2.17 20.27
C THR A 178 -8.30 -1.30 20.80
N ILE A 179 -9.25 -1.00 19.93
CA ILE A 179 -10.44 -0.21 20.25
C ILE A 179 -11.66 -1.09 20.05
N ALA A 180 -12.59 -1.04 21.00
CA ALA A 180 -13.87 -1.71 20.91
C ALA A 180 -15.02 -0.72 21.21
N PRO A 181 -16.10 -0.73 20.41
CA PRO A 181 -16.30 -1.56 19.22
C PRO A 181 -15.51 -1.01 18.00
N PRO A 182 -15.17 -1.87 17.01
CA PRO A 182 -14.21 -1.54 15.95
C PRO A 182 -14.66 -0.41 15.03
N GLU A 183 -15.97 -0.18 14.91
CA GLU A 183 -16.57 0.88 14.10
C GLU A 183 -16.12 2.28 14.56
N VAL A 184 -15.81 2.44 15.84
CA VAL A 184 -15.37 3.72 16.43
C VAL A 184 -13.91 4.03 16.12
N THR A 185 -13.12 3.04 15.71
CA THR A 185 -11.68 3.17 15.46
C THR A 185 -11.34 4.32 14.50
N ASN A 186 -12.18 4.54 13.48
CA ASN A 186 -11.96 5.58 12.47
C ASN A 186 -12.21 7.00 12.98
N TYR A 187 -12.92 7.15 14.10
CA TYR A 187 -13.26 8.44 14.68
C TYR A 187 -12.36 8.81 15.87
N LEU A 188 -11.58 7.85 16.38
CA LEU A 188 -10.67 8.08 17.50
C LEU A 188 -9.29 8.42 16.97
N ASN A 189 -8.94 9.70 17.02
CA ASN A 189 -7.65 10.18 16.60
C ASN A 189 -6.66 10.19 17.77
N LYS A 190 -5.70 9.28 17.72
CA LYS A 190 -4.58 9.22 18.66
C LYS A 190 -3.49 10.16 18.20
N ILE A 191 -3.42 11.35 18.80
CA ILE A 191 -2.43 12.35 18.42
C ILE A 191 -1.04 11.94 18.92
N GLN A 192 -0.95 11.39 20.14
CA GLN A 192 0.32 10.92 20.71
C GLN A 192 0.10 9.61 21.47
N CYS A 193 0.86 8.59 21.08
CA CYS A 193 0.84 7.30 21.75
C CYS A 193 2.26 6.73 21.83
N PHE A 194 2.61 6.14 22.98
CA PHE A 194 3.76 5.24 23.15
C PHE A 194 3.64 3.91 22.35
N CYS A 195 2.54 3.77 21.61
CA CYS A 195 2.27 2.71 20.67
C CYS A 195 3.38 2.63 19.63
N PHE A 196 3.88 1.43 19.36
CA PHE A 196 4.86 1.16 18.29
C PHE A 196 6.26 1.72 18.50
N GLU A 197 6.53 2.39 19.62
CA GLU A 197 7.89 2.78 20.00
C GLU A 197 8.51 1.74 20.94
N GLU A 198 9.81 1.50 20.78
CA GLU A 198 10.57 0.63 21.67
C GLU A 198 10.80 1.35 23.01
N GLN A 199 10.16 0.84 24.06
CA GLN A 199 10.30 1.35 25.41
C GLN A 199 11.32 0.51 26.18
N ARG A 200 12.31 1.18 26.76
CA ARG A 200 13.35 0.57 27.58
C ARG A 200 13.13 0.93 29.04
N PHE A 201 12.79 -0.06 29.85
CA PHE A 201 12.60 0.11 31.30
C PHE A 201 13.83 -0.38 32.05
N LYS A 202 14.46 0.47 32.86
CA LYS A 202 15.53 0.05 33.77
C LYS A 202 14.95 -0.82 34.90
N PRO A 203 15.81 -1.57 35.61
CA PRO A 203 15.38 -2.31 36.80
C PRO A 203 14.67 -1.41 37.81
N HIS A 204 13.51 -1.83 38.31
CA HIS A 204 12.73 -1.08 39.31
C HIS A 204 12.32 0.35 38.91
N GLU A 205 12.33 0.67 37.63
CA GLU A 205 11.90 1.97 37.14
C GLU A 205 10.37 2.04 37.04
N LEU A 206 9.82 3.16 37.51
CA LEU A 206 8.43 3.55 37.33
C LEU A 206 8.39 4.64 36.26
N VAL A 207 7.63 4.41 35.19
CA VAL A 207 7.47 5.36 34.09
C VAL A 207 6.00 5.69 33.92
N GLU A 208 5.69 6.98 33.83
CA GLU A 208 4.36 7.47 33.48
C GLU A 208 4.30 7.77 32.00
N MET A 209 3.32 7.20 31.31
CA MET A 209 3.14 7.30 29.87
C MET A 209 1.82 8.04 29.59
N PRO A 210 1.87 9.31 29.17
CA PRO A 210 0.67 10.03 28.77
C PRO A 210 0.17 9.55 27.41
N VAL A 211 -1.14 9.49 27.25
CA VAL A 211 -1.84 9.25 25.98
C VAL A 211 -2.74 10.42 25.70
N PHE A 212 -2.55 11.05 24.55
CA PHE A 212 -3.34 12.19 24.10
C PHE A 212 -4.21 11.79 22.92
N PHE A 213 -5.53 11.96 23.08
CA PHE A 213 -6.51 11.52 22.10
C PHE A 213 -7.70 12.49 22.06
N TYR A 214 -8.45 12.42 20.96
CA TYR A 214 -9.74 13.09 20.83
C TYR A 214 -10.64 12.25 19.92
N ILE A 215 -11.94 12.47 20.03
CA ILE A 215 -12.94 11.83 19.15
C ILE A 215 -13.41 12.88 18.14
N ASP A 216 -13.39 12.53 16.86
CA ASP A 216 -13.86 13.39 15.79
C ASP A 216 -15.36 13.64 15.87
N ARG A 217 -15.77 14.85 15.48
CA ARG A 217 -17.17 15.27 15.47
C ARG A 217 -18.04 14.51 14.47
N ASP A 218 -17.42 13.92 13.45
CA ASP A 218 -18.08 13.08 12.46
C ASP A 218 -18.76 11.85 13.10
N PHE A 219 -18.34 11.45 14.31
CA PHE A 219 -18.99 10.43 15.14
C PHE A 219 -20.48 10.71 15.39
N LEU A 220 -20.89 11.99 15.49
CA LEU A 220 -22.28 12.38 15.74
C LEU A 220 -23.17 12.26 14.49
N ASN A 221 -22.56 12.32 13.31
CA ASN A 221 -23.26 12.29 12.04
C ASN A 221 -23.52 10.86 11.55
N ASP A 222 -22.73 9.89 12.01
CA ASP A 222 -22.84 8.49 11.61
C ASP A 222 -23.83 7.72 12.50
N GLN A 223 -24.94 7.29 11.89
CA GLN A 223 -26.00 6.52 12.55
C GLN A 223 -25.51 5.18 13.13
N MET A 224 -24.44 4.59 12.58
CA MET A 224 -23.93 3.31 13.03
C MET A 224 -23.16 3.40 14.36
N VAL A 225 -22.65 4.57 14.72
CA VAL A 225 -21.84 4.77 15.93
C VAL A 225 -22.42 5.79 16.91
N ASN A 226 -23.30 6.69 16.45
CA ASN A 226 -23.89 7.74 17.29
C ASN A 226 -24.71 7.19 18.49
N TRP A 227 -25.15 5.92 18.46
CA TRP A 227 -25.82 5.30 19.61
C TRP A 227 -24.85 4.83 20.71
N LEU A 228 -23.54 4.76 20.45
CA LEU A 228 -22.53 4.30 21.41
C LEU A 228 -22.21 5.41 22.42
N ASP A 229 -22.39 5.11 23.70
CA ASP A 229 -22.03 6.02 24.81
C ASP A 229 -20.70 5.62 25.46
N GLU A 230 -20.18 4.43 25.13
CA GLU A 230 -18.99 3.86 25.72
C GLU A 230 -18.02 3.36 24.64
N VAL A 231 -16.73 3.68 24.83
CA VAL A 231 -15.63 3.20 24.00
C VAL A 231 -14.57 2.61 24.90
N ILE A 232 -14.10 1.41 24.56
CA ILE A 232 -13.07 0.72 25.30
C ILE A 232 -11.76 0.82 24.50
N VAL A 233 -10.73 1.35 25.14
CA VAL A 233 -9.38 1.38 24.58
C VAL A 233 -8.51 0.45 25.41
N ASN A 234 -8.13 -0.67 24.81
CA ASN A 234 -7.26 -1.65 25.43
C ASN A 234 -5.82 -1.45 24.95
N TYR A 235 -4.89 -1.42 25.89
CA TYR A 235 -3.46 -1.34 25.63
C TYR A 235 -2.78 -2.63 26.08
N THR A 236 -2.02 -3.26 25.18
CA THR A 236 -1.29 -4.49 25.48
C THR A 236 0.20 -4.27 25.27
N PHE A 237 0.99 -4.57 26.30
CA PHE A 237 2.46 -4.56 26.21
C PHE A 237 3.01 -5.91 25.80
N PHE A 238 3.93 -5.92 24.84
CA PHE A 238 4.62 -7.12 24.37
C PHE A 238 6.12 -7.01 24.62
N ASN A 239 6.73 -8.13 24.99
CA ASN A 239 8.18 -8.22 25.19
C ASN A 239 8.91 -8.40 23.85
N LEU A 240 9.84 -7.50 23.56
CA LEU A 240 10.65 -7.53 22.33
C LEU A 240 11.90 -8.40 22.43
N GLU A 241 12.50 -8.56 23.62
CA GLU A 241 13.73 -9.36 23.81
C GLU A 241 13.54 -10.79 23.31
N LYS A 242 12.44 -11.45 23.72
CA LYS A 242 12.14 -12.82 23.28
C LYS A 242 11.83 -12.92 21.78
N THR A 243 11.21 -11.88 21.21
CA THR A 243 10.71 -11.91 19.83
C THR A 243 11.83 -11.66 18.82
N LYS A 244 12.77 -10.77 19.15
CA LYS A 244 13.95 -10.48 18.32
C LYS A 244 14.80 -11.74 18.16
N ASP A 245 15.04 -12.47 19.24
CA ASP A 245 15.82 -13.72 19.19
C ASP A 245 15.20 -14.78 18.27
N TYR A 246 13.86 -14.84 18.16
CA TYR A 246 13.17 -15.78 17.28
C TYR A 246 13.32 -15.42 15.79
N ILE A 247 13.08 -14.15 15.42
CA ILE A 247 13.15 -13.69 14.02
C ILE A 247 14.59 -13.73 13.48
N PHE A 248 15.58 -13.40 14.31
CA PHE A 248 16.98 -13.45 13.90
C PHE A 248 17.52 -14.89 13.81
N ARG A 249 17.02 -15.82 14.64
CA ARG A 249 17.42 -17.24 14.59
C ARG A 249 16.74 -18.02 13.46
N SER A 250 15.55 -17.64 13.02
CA SER A 250 14.86 -18.26 11.87
C SER A 250 15.38 -17.81 10.51
N ASN A 251 16.10 -16.69 10.44
CA ASN A 251 16.74 -16.16 9.22
C ASN A 251 18.25 -16.44 9.17
N ALA A 252 18.79 -17.22 10.12
CA ALA A 252 20.16 -17.69 10.06
C ALA A 252 20.23 -18.88 9.06
N PRO A 253 21.11 -18.82 8.05
CA PRO A 253 21.28 -19.89 7.05
C PRO A 253 21.86 -21.17 7.65
#